data_AF-A0A351MQ82-F1
#
_entry.id   AF-A0A351MQ82-F1
#
_cell.length_a   1.000
_cell.length_b   1.000
_cell.length_c   1.000
_cell.angle_alpha   90.00
_cell.angle_beta   90.00
_cell.angle_gamma   90.00
#
_symmetry.space_group_name_H-M   'P 1'
#
loop_
_entity.id
_entity.type
_entity.pdbx_description
1 polymer ?
#
loop_
_entity_poly.entity_id
_entity_poly.type
_entity_poly.pdbx_seq_one_letter_code
_entity_poly.pdbx_strand_id
1 'polypeptide(L)' 'TKAYDQARRDPAFQNEFAKLLRIYAGRPTGLYLSETLTRHLGGAKVYLKREDMLHTGAHKINNVIGQALLAKRMG' A
#
# COMPACT_ATOMS: atom_id res chain seq x y z
N THR A 1 -13.81 16.64 6.43
CA THR A 1 -12.38 16.39 6.73
C THR A 1 -12.10 16.11 8.20
N LYS A 2 -12.82 16.73 9.16
CA LYS A 2 -12.63 16.52 10.61
C LYS A 2 -12.46 15.06 11.06
N ALA A 3 -13.28 14.13 10.57
CA ALA A 3 -13.18 12.71 10.91
C ALA A 3 -11.83 12.09 10.45
N TYR A 4 -11.39 12.41 9.24
CA TYR A 4 -10.08 11.99 8.73
C TYR A 4 -8.93 12.60 9.56
N ASP A 5 -9.02 13.89 9.90
CA ASP A 5 -7.97 14.58 10.66
C ASP A 5 -7.80 14.04 12.09
N GLN A 6 -8.88 13.50 12.66
CA GLN A 6 -8.84 12.76 13.93
C GLN A 6 -8.27 11.36 13.72
N ALA A 7 -8.78 10.61 12.74
CA ALA A 7 -8.34 9.24 12.44
C ALA A 7 -6.85 9.15 12.08
N ARG A 8 -6.32 10.09 11.28
CA ARG A 8 -4.90 10.10 10.89
C ARG A 8 -3.93 10.31 12.06
N ARG A 9 -4.41 10.88 13.17
CA ARG A 9 -3.61 11.12 14.40
C ARG A 9 -3.88 10.08 15.48
N ASP A 10 -4.90 9.25 15.32
CA ASP A 10 -5.29 8.22 16.27
C ASP A 10 -4.41 6.95 16.11
N PRO A 11 -3.59 6.59 17.11
CA PRO A 11 -2.77 5.38 17.06
C PRO A 11 -3.56 4.10 16.85
N ALA A 12 -4.78 4.00 17.39
CA ALA A 12 -5.61 2.81 17.23
C ALA A 12 -6.01 2.63 15.76
N PHE A 13 -6.39 3.72 15.09
CA PHE A 13 -6.71 3.72 13.66
C PHE A 13 -5.47 3.34 12.82
N GLN A 14 -4.31 3.94 13.11
CA GLN A 14 -3.07 3.61 12.40
C GLN A 14 -2.67 2.14 12.58
N ASN A 15 -2.84 1.59 13.78
CA ASN A 15 -2.54 0.19 14.08
C ASN A 15 -3.49 -0.77 13.33
N GLU A 16 -4.79 -0.48 13.29
CA GLU A 16 -5.76 -1.29 12.52
C GLU A 16 -5.49 -1.20 11.01
N PHE A 17 -5.23 0.01 10.51
CA PHE A 17 -4.88 0.21 9.10
C PHE A 17 -3.60 -0.53 8.70
N ALA A 18 -2.52 -0.38 9.49
CA ALA A 18 -1.26 -1.07 9.26
C ALA A 18 -1.41 -2.60 9.34
N LYS A 19 -2.23 -3.09 10.28
CA LYS A 19 -2.56 -4.52 10.38
C LYS A 19 -3.23 -4.99 9.10
N LEU A 20 -4.26 -4.32 8.61
CA LEU A 20 -4.97 -4.68 7.37
C LEU A 20 -4.06 -4.62 6.14
N LEU A 21 -3.21 -3.59 6.04
CA LEU A 21 -2.21 -3.52 4.97
C LEU A 21 -1.29 -4.75 4.97
N ARG A 22 -0.84 -5.19 6.15
CA ARG A 22 0.04 -6.36 6.27
C ARG A 22 -0.67 -7.67 6.00
N ILE A 23 -1.76 -7.95 6.72
CA ILE A 23 -2.39 -9.28 6.74
C ILE A 23 -3.36 -9.51 5.59
N TYR A 24 -3.95 -8.45 5.03
CA TYR A 24 -4.96 -8.55 3.98
C TYR A 24 -4.43 -8.05 2.63
N ALA A 25 -3.84 -6.86 2.58
CA ALA A 25 -3.33 -6.32 1.32
C ALA A 25 -2.02 -6.98 0.85
N GLY A 26 -1.24 -7.56 1.76
CA GLY A 26 0.05 -8.18 1.45
C GLY A 26 1.23 -7.21 1.45
N ARG A 27 1.20 -6.17 2.30
CA ARG A 27 2.31 -5.22 2.44
C ARG A 27 3.39 -5.72 3.40
N PRO A 28 4.67 -5.32 3.21
CA PRO A 28 5.19 -4.49 2.12
C PRO A 28 5.34 -5.29 0.81
N THR A 29 5.31 -4.58 -0.31
CA THR A 29 5.60 -5.13 -1.64
C THR A 29 7.09 -5.06 -1.92
N GLY A 30 7.62 -6.07 -2.61
CA GLY A 30 9.04 -6.14 -2.97
C GLY A 30 9.50 -5.01 -3.91
N LEU A 31 10.78 -4.68 -3.85
CA LEU A 31 11.47 -3.87 -4.84
C LEU A 31 12.38 -4.79 -5.66
N TYR A 32 11.99 -5.07 -6.90
CA TYR A 32 12.63 -6.07 -7.75
C TYR A 32 13.60 -5.42 -8.72
N LEU A 33 14.88 -5.82 -8.70
CA LEU A 33 15.84 -5.42 -9.73
C LEU A 33 15.57 -6.23 -11.02
N SER A 34 15.15 -5.56 -12.08
CA SER A 34 14.98 -6.18 -13.39
C SER A 34 16.30 -6.19 -14.15
N GLU A 35 17.00 -7.31 -14.12
CA GLU A 35 18.26 -7.50 -14.84
C GLU A 35 18.07 -7.38 -16.36
N THR A 36 16.97 -7.89 -16.89
CA THR A 36 16.65 -7.82 -18.32
C THR A 36 16.45 -6.37 -18.78
N LEU A 37 15.66 -5.57 -18.05
CA LEU A 37 15.48 -4.16 -18.39
C LEU A 37 16.78 -3.36 -18.18
N THR A 38 17.55 -3.68 -17.14
CA THR A 38 18.86 -3.06 -16.88
C THR A 38 19.82 -3.27 -18.05
N ARG A 39 19.90 -4.50 -18.59
CA ARG A 39 20.70 -4.81 -19.78
C ARG A 39 20.17 -4.11 -21.03
N HIS A 40 18.84 -4.11 -21.21
CA HIS A 40 18.21 -3.49 -22.38
C HIS A 40 18.45 -1.98 -22.45
N LEU A 41 18.52 -1.30 -21.30
CA LEU A 41 18.77 0.14 -21.20
C LEU A 41 20.26 0.52 -21.12
N GLY A 42 21.18 -0.41 -21.42
CA GLY A 42 22.61 -0.11 -21.48
C GLY A 42 23.29 0.09 -20.13
N GLY A 43 22.74 -0.46 -19.03
CA GLY A 43 23.40 -0.54 -17.73
C GLY A 43 22.76 0.27 -16.59
N ALA A 44 21.75 1.10 -16.87
CA ALA A 44 20.98 1.76 -15.83
C ALA A 44 20.17 0.74 -15.00
N LYS A 45 20.36 0.71 -13.68
CA LYS A 45 19.65 -0.23 -12.80
C LYS A 45 18.15 0.09 -12.74
N VAL A 46 17.32 -0.84 -13.18
CA VAL A 46 15.84 -0.70 -13.18
C VAL A 46 15.24 -1.49 -12.01
N TYR A 47 14.63 -0.78 -11.06
CA TYR A 47 13.90 -1.39 -9.96
C TYR A 47 12.39 -1.23 -10.14
N LEU A 48 11.65 -2.33 -10.01
CA LEU A 48 10.19 -2.36 -10.08
C LEU A 48 9.61 -2.44 -8.66
N LYS A 49 8.79 -1.45 -8.28
CA LYS A 49 8.00 -1.51 -7.05
C LYS A 49 6.77 -2.38 -7.29
N ARG A 50 6.74 -3.57 -6.68
CA ARG A 50 5.80 -4.66 -7.02
C ARG A 50 4.39 -4.45 -6.44
N GLU A 51 3.75 -3.32 -6.72
CA GLU A 51 2.34 -3.07 -6.31
C GLU A 51 1.34 -4.03 -6.97
N ASP A 52 1.74 -4.69 -8.06
CA ASP A 52 1.00 -5.76 -8.71
C ASP A 52 0.80 -6.99 -7.82
N MET A 53 1.66 -7.19 -6.80
CA MET A 53 1.56 -8.31 -5.86
C MET A 53 0.59 -8.08 -4.70
N LEU A 54 -0.02 -6.90 -4.60
CA LEU A 54 -1.04 -6.66 -3.58
C LEU A 54 -2.27 -7.52 -3.84
N HIS A 55 -3.02 -7.83 -2.78
CA HIS A 55 -4.36 -8.40 -2.92
C HIS A 55 -5.20 -7.50 -3.87
N THR A 56 -6.00 -8.11 -4.74
CA THR A 56 -6.69 -7.48 -5.90
C THR A 56 -5.80 -7.04 -7.07
N GLY A 57 -4.48 -7.19 -6.97
CA GLY A 57 -3.52 -6.98 -8.07
C GLY A 57 -3.17 -5.51 -8.35
N ALA A 58 -3.52 -4.57 -7.48
CA ALA A 58 -3.28 -3.15 -7.72
C ALA A 58 -3.09 -2.33 -6.43
N HIS A 59 -2.35 -1.22 -6.56
CA HIS A 59 -2.14 -0.24 -5.48
C HIS A 59 -3.42 0.44 -4.95
N LYS A 60 -4.57 0.29 -5.64
CA LYS A 60 -5.84 0.92 -5.26
C LYS A 60 -6.37 0.39 -3.92
N ILE A 61 -6.08 -0.87 -3.59
CA ILE A 61 -6.54 -1.51 -2.35
C ILE A 61 -6.10 -0.75 -1.09
N ASN A 62 -4.93 -0.09 -1.12
CA ASN A 62 -4.45 0.70 0.02
C ASN A 62 -5.40 1.84 0.39
N ASN A 63 -5.87 2.57 -0.62
CA ASN A 63 -6.83 3.65 -0.43
C ASN A 63 -8.20 3.10 -0.03
N VAL A 64 -8.67 2.03 -0.68
CA VAL A 64 -9.97 1.41 -0.38
C VAL A 64 -10.04 0.94 1.08
N ILE A 65 -8.99 0.29 1.60
CA ILE A 65 -8.92 -0.12 3.01
C ILE A 65 -9.00 1.10 3.92
N GLY A 66 -8.22 2.15 3.66
CA GLY A 66 -8.21 3.35 4.50
C GLY A 66 -9.57 4.07 4.52
N GLN A 67 -10.22 4.20 3.36
CA GLN A 67 -11.54 4.81 3.25
C GLN A 67 -12.64 3.96 3.88
N ALA A 68 -12.60 2.64 3.69
CA ALA A 68 -13.56 1.72 4.31
C ALA A 68 -13.44 1.74 5.84
N LEU A 69 -12.21 1.78 6.36
CA LEU A 69 -11.96 1.88 7.79
C LEU A 69 -12.42 3.23 8.35
N LEU A 70 -12.22 4.32 7.61
CA LEU A 70 -12.72 5.63 7.98
C LEU A 70 -14.26 5.67 8.00
N ALA A 71 -14.91 5.11 6.98
CA ALA A 71 -16.37 4.99 6.92
C ALA A 71 -16.91 4.22 8.13
N LYS A 72 -16.34 3.05 8.44
CA LYS A 72 -16.69 2.27 9.64
C LYS A 72 -16.60 3.08 10.94
N ARG A 73 -15.61 3.97 11.05
CA ARG A 73 -15.45 4.85 12.23
C ARG A 73 -16.53 5.94 12.32
N MET A 74 -17.02 6.41 11.18
CA MET A 74 -18.00 7.50 11.12
C MET A 74 -19.43 7.04 11.46
N GLY A 75 -19.69 5.73 11.43
CA GLY A 75 -21.03 5.15 11.50
C GLY A 75 -21.69 5.08 10.13
#